data_AF-A0A6I4HXZ2-F1
#
_entry.id   AF-A0A6I4HXZ2-F1
#
_cell.length_a   1.000
_cell.length_b   1.000
_cell.length_c   1.000
_cell.angle_alpha   90.00
_cell.angle_beta   90.00
_cell.angle_gamma   90.00
#
_symmetry.space_group_name_H-M   'P 1'
#
loop_
_entity.id
_entity.type
_entity.pdbx_description
1 polymer ?
#
loop_
_entity_poly.entity_id
_entity_poly.type
_entity_poly.pdbx_seq_one_letter_code
_entity_poly.pdbx_strand_id
1 'polypeptide(L)'
;DGPANTLQTKPNKPQFWVNDKGVELPIYLPSKSSKDGIFKVVKADREGPCPNNDKDNTCYGGNIYIQASNVFNTFNDTLTYYVYDADGKISNEGTIKLISTATTTDDSRGGGGGGSIGI
;
A
#
# COMPACT_ATOMS: atom_id res chain seq x y z
N ASP A 1 20.34 -0.09 0.97
CA ASP A 1 20.47 -1.06 -0.12
C ASP A 1 21.43 -2.17 0.23
N GLY A 2 20.97 -3.42 0.18
CA GLY A 2 21.84 -4.59 0.29
C GLY A 2 22.52 -4.92 -1.05
N PRO A 3 23.72 -5.52 -1.07
CA PRO A 3 24.46 -5.75 -2.29
C PRO A 3 23.82 -6.87 -3.14
N ALA A 4 23.34 -6.50 -4.33
CA ALA A 4 22.82 -7.41 -5.37
C ALA A 4 23.85 -8.47 -5.80
N ASN A 5 25.14 -8.27 -5.50
CA ASN A 5 26.24 -9.18 -5.83
C ASN A 5 26.22 -10.54 -5.09
N THR A 6 25.32 -10.75 -4.13
CA THR A 6 25.17 -12.06 -3.44
C THR A 6 24.22 -13.03 -4.17
N LEU A 7 23.54 -12.60 -5.23
CA LEU A 7 22.61 -13.43 -6.04
C LEU A 7 23.33 -14.38 -7.03
N GLN A 8 24.58 -14.77 -6.75
CA GLN A 8 25.45 -15.54 -7.65
C GLN A 8 25.04 -17.01 -7.90
N THR A 9 23.87 -17.48 -7.49
CA THR A 9 23.55 -18.92 -7.61
C THR A 9 22.60 -19.30 -8.75
N LYS A 10 21.90 -18.37 -9.41
CA LYS A 10 21.03 -18.69 -10.57
C LYS A 10 20.88 -17.52 -11.55
N PRO A 11 21.75 -17.38 -12.58
CA PRO A 11 21.70 -16.26 -13.53
C PRO A 11 20.40 -16.13 -14.33
N ASN A 12 19.59 -17.19 -14.39
CA ASN A 12 18.31 -17.22 -15.11
C ASN A 12 17.08 -17.14 -14.21
N LYS A 13 17.25 -16.91 -12.90
CA LYS A 13 16.10 -16.80 -11.99
C LYS A 13 15.56 -15.37 -12.01
N PRO A 14 14.25 -15.17 -12.17
CA PRO A 14 13.68 -13.83 -11.99
C PRO A 14 13.96 -13.32 -10.57
N GLN A 15 13.90 -12.00 -10.38
CA GLN A 15 14.06 -11.39 -9.06
C GLN A 15 12.80 -11.57 -8.20
N PHE A 16 11.64 -11.58 -8.84
CA PHE A 16 10.32 -11.63 -8.23
C PHE A 16 9.51 -12.81 -8.76
N TRP A 17 8.41 -13.15 -8.08
CA TRP A 17 7.56 -14.23 -8.53
C TRP A 17 6.91 -13.96 -9.89
N VAL A 18 6.94 -14.97 -10.75
CA VAL A 18 6.32 -15.01 -12.08
C VAL A 18 5.44 -16.24 -12.14
N ASN A 19 4.20 -16.09 -12.62
CA ASN A 19 3.26 -17.21 -12.76
C ASN A 19 3.60 -18.10 -13.96
N ASP A 20 2.87 -19.21 -14.12
CA ASP A 20 3.07 -20.18 -15.21
C ASP A 20 2.87 -19.59 -16.63
N LYS A 21 2.27 -18.40 -16.74
CA LYS A 21 2.06 -17.67 -17.99
C LYS A 21 3.15 -16.63 -18.28
N GLY A 22 4.21 -16.57 -17.47
CA GLY A 22 5.26 -15.57 -17.61
C GLY A 22 4.89 -14.18 -17.11
N VAL A 23 3.81 -14.04 -16.32
CA VAL A 23 3.35 -12.76 -15.78
C VAL A 23 3.89 -12.59 -14.36
N GLU A 24 4.67 -11.53 -14.16
CA GLU A 24 5.21 -11.16 -12.84
C GLU A 24 4.10 -10.56 -11.97
N LEU A 25 3.81 -11.21 -10.83
CA LEU A 25 2.72 -10.88 -9.90
C LEU A 25 3.18 -10.99 -8.43
N PRO A 26 4.16 -10.20 -7.98
CA PRO A 26 4.82 -10.48 -6.71
C PRO A 26 4.14 -9.83 -5.52
N ILE A 27 3.24 -8.86 -5.72
CA ILE A 27 2.68 -8.08 -4.62
C ILE A 27 1.37 -8.69 -4.16
N TYR A 28 1.28 -9.04 -2.89
CA TYR A 28 0.03 -9.41 -2.24
C TYR A 28 -0.45 -8.31 -1.30
N LEU A 29 -1.72 -7.95 -1.45
CA LEU A 29 -2.42 -6.96 -0.64
C LEU A 29 -3.59 -7.68 0.05
N PRO A 30 -3.52 -7.94 1.37
CA PRO A 30 -4.60 -8.62 2.10
C PRO A 30 -5.92 -7.84 2.08
N SER A 31 -5.83 -6.52 1.92
CA SER A 31 -6.96 -5.62 1.72
C SER A 31 -6.64 -4.67 0.58
N LYS A 32 -7.64 -4.30 -0.22
CA LYS A 32 -7.51 -3.20 -1.20
C LYS A 32 -7.71 -1.82 -0.59
N SER A 33 -8.21 -1.75 0.65
CA SER A 33 -8.46 -0.51 1.38
C SER A 33 -7.49 -0.40 2.54
N SER A 34 -6.99 0.81 2.79
CA SER A 34 -6.21 1.13 3.98
C SER A 34 -7.01 0.91 5.27
N LYS A 35 -6.31 0.86 6.41
CA LYS A 35 -6.89 0.54 7.72
C LYS A 35 -8.10 1.41 8.07
N ASP A 36 -8.00 2.71 7.82
CA ASP A 36 -9.06 3.69 8.09
C ASP A 36 -9.86 4.06 6.82
N GLY A 37 -9.61 3.36 5.70
CA GLY A 37 -10.33 3.52 4.43
C GLY A 37 -10.04 4.83 3.68
N ILE A 38 -9.02 5.58 4.10
CA ILE A 38 -8.68 6.90 3.53
C ILE A 38 -8.15 6.77 2.10
N PHE A 39 -7.46 5.67 1.77
CA PHE A 39 -7.02 5.38 0.41
C PHE A 39 -7.24 3.91 0.04
N LYS A 40 -7.38 3.64 -1.26
CA LYS A 40 -7.59 2.29 -1.77
C LYS A 40 -6.83 2.04 -3.08
N VAL A 41 -6.46 0.80 -3.29
CA VAL A 41 -5.95 0.30 -4.56
C VAL A 41 -7.12 0.18 -5.52
N VAL A 42 -7.10 0.95 -6.61
CA VAL A 42 -8.17 0.99 -7.60
C VAL A 42 -7.89 0.18 -8.86
N LYS A 43 -6.61 0.00 -9.17
CA LYS A 43 -6.16 -0.71 -10.36
C LYS A 43 -4.73 -1.22 -10.18
N ALA A 44 -4.39 -2.32 -10.86
CA ALA A 44 -3.02 -2.69 -11.17
C ALA A 44 -2.89 -2.95 -12.68
N ASP A 45 -1.66 -2.89 -13.21
CA ASP A 45 -1.42 -3.27 -14.61
C ASP A 45 -1.64 -4.77 -14.84
N ARG A 46 -1.35 -5.58 -13.82
CA ARG A 46 -1.44 -7.03 -13.86
C ARG A 46 -2.04 -7.53 -12.55
N GLU A 47 -2.94 -8.49 -12.66
CA GLU A 47 -3.57 -9.17 -11.53
C GLU A 47 -3.78 -10.66 -11.85
N GLY A 48 -3.73 -11.50 -10.83
CA GLY A 48 -3.91 -12.94 -10.97
C GLY A 48 -3.77 -13.66 -9.63
N PRO A 49 -3.89 -15.00 -9.61
CA PRO A 49 -3.74 -15.78 -8.39
C PRO A 49 -2.32 -15.65 -7.82
N CYS A 50 -2.21 -15.61 -6.51
CA CYS A 50 -0.93 -15.68 -5.80
C CYS A 50 -0.28 -17.08 -5.91
N PRO A 51 1.02 -17.23 -5.61
CA PRO A 51 1.71 -18.53 -5.67
C PRO A 51 1.23 -19.56 -4.65
N ASN A 52 1.60 -20.82 -4.90
CA ASN A 52 1.64 -21.90 -3.92
C ASN A 52 0.31 -22.14 -3.19
N ASN A 53 0.29 -22.03 -1.86
CA ASN A 53 -0.89 -22.25 -1.04
C ASN A 53 -1.80 -21.02 -0.96
N ASP A 54 -1.35 -19.88 -1.49
CA ASP A 54 -2.10 -18.62 -1.48
C ASP A 54 -2.90 -18.42 -2.78
N LYS A 55 -3.07 -19.45 -3.63
CA LYS A 55 -3.72 -19.34 -4.95
C LYS A 55 -5.15 -18.76 -4.93
N ASP A 56 -5.84 -18.85 -3.80
CA ASP A 56 -7.16 -18.25 -3.60
C ASP A 56 -7.10 -16.73 -3.41
N ASN A 57 -5.92 -16.18 -3.13
CA ASN A 57 -5.66 -14.75 -3.02
C ASN A 57 -5.28 -14.15 -4.37
N THR A 58 -5.49 -12.84 -4.51
CA THR A 58 -5.08 -12.08 -5.70
C THR A 58 -3.76 -11.37 -5.46
N CYS A 59 -2.82 -11.58 -6.36
CA CYS A 59 -1.54 -10.90 -6.45
C CYS A 59 -1.52 -9.92 -7.62
N TYR A 60 -0.69 -8.90 -7.49
CA TYR A 60 -0.61 -7.77 -8.40
C TYR A 60 0.82 -7.59 -8.89
N GLY A 61 0.96 -7.02 -10.08
CA GLY A 61 2.26 -6.68 -10.65
C GLY A 61 2.19 -5.47 -11.58
N GLY A 62 3.35 -4.86 -11.83
CA GLY A 62 3.45 -3.63 -12.62
C GLY A 62 3.07 -2.42 -11.76
N ASN A 63 2.54 -1.37 -12.38
CA ASN A 63 2.10 -0.20 -11.64
C ASN A 63 0.81 -0.52 -10.87
N ILE A 64 0.79 -0.09 -9.61
CA ILE A 64 -0.38 -0.17 -8.74
C ILE A 64 -0.88 1.25 -8.52
N TYR A 65 -2.15 1.48 -8.86
CA TYR A 65 -2.79 2.79 -8.79
C TYR A 65 -3.60 2.87 -7.51
N ILE A 66 -3.26 3.86 -6.68
CA ILE A 66 -3.88 4.12 -5.40
C ILE A 66 -4.64 5.45 -5.49
N GLN A 67 -5.87 5.45 -4.99
CA GLN A 67 -6.71 6.64 -4.94
C GLN A 67 -7.09 6.94 -3.49
N ALA A 68 -6.92 8.20 -3.08
CA ALA A 68 -7.49 8.70 -1.84
C ALA A 68 -9.02 8.78 -1.97
N SER A 69 -9.73 8.10 -1.09
CA SER A 69 -11.19 8.21 -0.94
C SER A 69 -11.57 9.58 -0.37
N ASN A 70 -10.79 10.01 0.64
CA ASN A 70 -10.88 11.21 1.49
C ASN A 70 -9.77 12.28 1.28
N VAL A 71 -9.77 13.15 0.27
CA VAL A 71 -8.64 14.13 0.12
C VAL A 71 -8.62 15.26 1.16
N PHE A 72 -9.72 15.48 1.89
CA PHE A 72 -9.78 16.43 3.02
C PHE A 72 -9.41 15.80 4.35
N ASN A 73 -9.01 14.53 4.35
CA ASN A 73 -8.67 13.82 5.56
C ASN A 73 -7.25 14.21 6.04
N THR A 74 -7.17 14.75 7.26
CA THR A 74 -5.92 15.15 7.91
C THR A 74 -5.25 14.00 8.68
N PHE A 75 -5.85 12.82 8.69
CA PHE A 75 -5.31 11.65 9.37
C PHE A 75 -4.36 10.86 8.48
N ASN A 76 -3.33 10.31 9.13
CA ASN A 76 -2.44 9.35 8.51
C ASN A 76 -3.15 7.99 8.42
N ASP A 77 -2.86 7.23 7.37
CA ASP A 77 -3.42 5.90 7.18
C ASP A 77 -2.35 4.94 6.64
N THR A 78 -2.61 3.65 6.78
CA THR A 78 -1.67 2.59 6.41
C THR A 78 -2.36 1.47 5.65
N LEU A 79 -1.61 0.88 4.71
CA LEU A 79 -2.00 -0.31 3.97
C LEU A 79 -0.86 -1.33 4.02
N THR A 80 -1.17 -2.56 4.42
CA THR A 80 -0.18 -3.63 4.50
C THR A 80 -0.03 -4.33 3.14
N TYR A 81 1.19 -4.78 2.85
CA TYR A 81 1.49 -5.55 1.65
C TYR A 81 2.59 -6.58 1.93
N TYR A 82 2.67 -7.59 1.07
CA TYR A 82 3.72 -8.60 1.08
C TYR A 82 4.29 -8.77 -0.33
N VAL A 83 5.52 -9.26 -0.41
CA VAL A 83 6.21 -9.51 -1.67
C VAL A 83 6.62 -10.97 -1.75
N TYR A 84 6.26 -11.65 -2.83
CA TYR A 84 6.75 -12.98 -3.14
C TYR A 84 8.08 -12.90 -3.88
N ASP A 85 9.08 -13.62 -3.38
CA ASP A 85 10.31 -13.85 -4.11
C ASP A 85 10.10 -14.78 -5.30
N ALA A 86 11.14 -14.99 -6.10
CA ALA A 86 11.05 -15.84 -7.28
C ALA A 86 10.78 -17.34 -7.01
N ASP A 87 10.89 -17.84 -5.78
CA ASP A 87 10.44 -19.19 -5.41
C ASP A 87 8.97 -19.21 -4.94
N GLY A 88 8.29 -18.05 -4.93
CA GLY A 88 6.94 -17.91 -4.40
C GLY A 88 6.91 -17.95 -2.88
N LYS A 89 8.01 -17.61 -2.21
CA LYS A 89 8.06 -17.45 -0.76
C LYS A 89 7.72 -16.01 -0.39
N ILE A 90 6.79 -15.85 0.54
CA ILE A 90 6.31 -14.54 1.00
C ILE A 90 7.34 -13.85 1.91
N SER A 91 7.49 -12.54 1.75
CA SER A 91 8.30 -11.68 2.61
C SER A 91 7.67 -11.47 3.98
N ASN A 92 8.38 -10.75 4.86
CA ASN A 92 7.75 -10.11 6.01
C ASN A 92 6.78 -9.00 5.54
N GLU A 93 5.92 -8.57 6.46
CA GLU A 93 4.96 -7.49 6.23
C GLU A 93 5.66 -6.16 5.87
N GLY A 94 5.20 -5.53 4.79
CA GLY A 94 5.50 -4.16 4.42
C GLY A 94 4.32 -3.22 4.68
N THR A 95 4.58 -1.92 4.80
CA THR A 95 3.54 -0.91 5.04
C THR A 95 3.67 0.26 4.07
N ILE A 96 2.59 0.57 3.37
CA ILE A 96 2.40 1.82 2.64
C ILE A 96 1.74 2.82 3.59
N LYS A 97 2.32 4.00 3.78
CA LYS A 97 1.78 5.05 4.64
C LYS A 97 1.33 6.24 3.82
N LEU A 98 0.10 6.68 4.03
CA LEU A 98 -0.35 8.01 3.62
C LEU A 98 -0.09 8.95 4.80
N ILE A 99 0.78 9.93 4.59
CA ILE A 99 1.09 10.95 5.58
C ILE A 99 0.40 12.24 5.15
N SER A 100 -0.58 12.70 5.93
CA SER A 100 -1.24 13.98 5.67
C SER A 100 -0.36 15.11 6.22
N THR A 101 0.02 16.05 5.35
CA THR A 101 0.82 17.23 5.73
C THR A 101 -0.04 18.45 6.07
N ALA A 102 -1.37 18.29 6.05
CA ALA A 102 -2.28 19.35 6.43
C ALA A 102 -2.14 19.67 7.92
N THR A 103 -1.48 20.78 8.24
CA THR A 103 -1.52 21.37 9.58
C THR A 103 -2.94 21.85 9.84
N THR A 104 -3.61 21.34 10.87
CA THR A 104 -4.81 21.99 11.40
C THR A 104 -4.38 23.37 11.87
N THR A 105 -4.56 24.39 11.03
CA THR A 105 -4.20 25.78 11.36
C THR A 105 -5.33 26.41 12.16
N ASP A 106 -5.83 25.71 13.18
CA ASP A 106 -7.02 26.14 13.91
C ASP A 106 -7.02 25.53 15.33
N ASP A 107 -6.12 26.02 16.18
CA ASP A 107 -6.34 26.02 17.64
C ASP A 107 -5.84 27.34 18.27
N SER A 108 -6.19 28.44 17.62
CA SER A 108 -6.47 29.70 18.28
C SER A 108 -7.54 30.44 17.50
N ARG A 109 -8.76 29.88 17.52
CA ARG A 109 -9.95 30.68 17.33
C ARG A 109 -10.02 31.63 18.52
N GLY A 110 -9.78 32.91 18.24
CA GLY A 110 -9.62 33.97 19.23
C GLY A 110 -10.61 33.88 20.37
N GLY A 111 -10.08 33.71 21.59
CA GLY A 111 -10.86 33.88 22.80
C GLY A 111 -11.29 35.34 22.92
N GLY A 112 -12.60 35.55 23.11
CA GLY A 112 -13.14 36.66 23.89
C GLY A 112 -13.62 37.86 23.09
N GLY A 113 -14.95 38.01 23.01
CA GLY A 113 -15.59 39.33 22.92
C GLY A 113 -16.78 39.40 21.98
N GLY A 114 -17.99 39.24 22.52
CA GLY A 114 -19.20 39.64 21.80
C GLY A 114 -20.42 38.77 22.07
N GLY A 115 -20.87 38.72 23.32
CA GLY A 115 -22.09 37.98 23.68
C GLY A 115 -22.64 38.43 25.01
N SER A 116 -23.25 39.62 25.05
CA SER A 116 -24.23 39.97 26.08
C SER A 116 -25.64 39.82 25.49
N ILE A 117 -26.40 38.90 26.09
CA ILE A 117 -27.82 38.64 25.88
C ILE A 117 -28.63 39.53 26.84
N GLY A 118 -29.76 40.09 26.38
CA GLY A 118 -30.82 40.72 27.20
C GLY A 118 -30.62 42.24 27.38
N ILE A 119 -31.58 43.13 27.09
CA ILE A 119 -33.05 43.08 27.16
C ILE A 119 -33.69 43.77 25.95
#